data_AF-A0A2I0IJF3-F1
#
_entry.id   AF-A0A2I0IJF3-F1
#
_cell.length_a   1.000
_cell.length_b   1.000
_cell.length_c   1.000
_cell.angle_alpha   90.00
_cell.angle_beta   90.00
_cell.angle_gamma   90.00
#
_symmetry.space_group_name_H-M   'P 1'
#
loop_
_entity.id
_entity.type
_entity.pdbx_description
1 polymer ?
#
loop_
_entity_poly.entity_id
_entity_poly.type
_entity_poly.pdbx_seq_one_letter_code
_entity_poly.pdbx_strand_id
1 'polypeptide(L)'
;MYIITRRIEEKPHRLSRLILLSPAGFHGDSNLVFTVLENLFLLLSPILSLLIPAFYIPTRFFRMLLNKLARDFHNYPAVGGLVQTLMSYVVGGDSSNWVGVLGLPHYNMNDMPGVSLQLALHLAQIKRSGKFRMYDYGSPSANIEVYGTPEPLDLGEHYGLIDVPVDLVAGKKDKVIRSSMVRKHYRLMKESGVDVSYREFKYAHLDFTFSHREELLAYVMSQLLLVGPRKKKSDEKHLPGQKSMKVKRK
;
A
#
# COMPACT_ATOMS: atom_id res chain seq x y z
N MET A 1 -2.08 -1.56 -7.42
CA MET A 1 -1.90 -2.97 -7.82
C MET A 1 -3.24 -3.61 -8.19
N TYR A 2 -4.17 -3.82 -7.24
CA TYR A 2 -5.40 -4.60 -7.46
C TYR A 2 -6.29 -4.18 -8.65
N ILE A 3 -6.63 -2.89 -8.82
CA ILE A 3 -7.48 -2.46 -9.95
C ILE A 3 -6.82 -2.80 -11.27
N ILE A 4 -5.54 -2.43 -11.43
CA ILE A 4 -4.77 -2.65 -12.64
C ILE A 4 -4.72 -4.14 -12.98
N THR A 5 -4.34 -4.99 -12.03
CA THR A 5 -4.25 -6.44 -12.27
C THR A 5 -5.62 -7.04 -12.60
N ARG A 6 -6.70 -6.59 -11.93
CA ARG A 6 -8.06 -7.03 -12.26
C ARG A 6 -8.48 -6.62 -13.67
N ARG A 7 -8.16 -5.40 -14.09
CA ARG A 7 -8.49 -4.90 -15.43
C ARG A 7 -7.69 -5.63 -16.52
N ILE A 8 -6.42 -5.96 -16.26
CA ILE A 8 -5.61 -6.81 -17.15
C ILE A 8 -6.19 -8.22 -17.25
N GLU A 9 -6.64 -8.80 -16.13
CA GLU A 9 -7.33 -10.10 -16.11
C GLU A 9 -8.76 -10.06 -16.67
N GLU A 10 -9.24 -8.91 -17.17
CA GLU A 10 -10.62 -8.70 -17.62
C GLU A 10 -11.69 -9.04 -16.57
N LYS A 11 -11.34 -8.91 -15.28
CA LYS A 11 -12.22 -9.18 -14.14
C LYS A 11 -12.71 -7.90 -13.48
N PRO A 12 -13.94 -7.88 -12.95
CA PRO A 12 -14.45 -6.72 -12.22
C PRO A 12 -13.71 -6.53 -10.88
N HIS A 13 -13.18 -5.33 -10.63
CA HIS A 13 -12.54 -4.96 -9.35
C HIS A 13 -13.56 -4.52 -8.27
N ARG A 14 -14.79 -4.15 -8.64
CA ARG A 14 -15.91 -3.82 -7.72
C ARG A 14 -15.65 -2.67 -6.74
N LEU A 15 -14.68 -1.81 -7.03
CA LEU A 15 -14.43 -0.57 -6.28
C LEU A 15 -15.16 0.59 -6.95
N SER A 16 -15.56 1.60 -6.18
CA SER A 16 -16.19 2.83 -6.68
C SER A 16 -15.29 4.06 -6.57
N ARG A 17 -14.29 4.04 -5.68
CA ARG A 17 -13.31 5.09 -5.44
C ARG A 17 -12.10 4.51 -4.70
N LEU A 18 -10.94 5.12 -4.87
CA LEU A 18 -9.75 4.86 -4.06
C LEU A 18 -9.38 6.11 -3.25
N ILE A 19 -9.22 5.98 -1.94
CA ILE A 19 -8.65 7.04 -1.10
C ILE A 19 -7.37 6.46 -0.50
N LEU A 20 -6.23 6.95 -0.96
CA LEU A 20 -4.91 6.39 -0.65
C LEU A 20 -4.16 7.32 0.30
N LEU A 21 -3.96 6.86 1.52
CA LEU A 21 -3.26 7.60 2.58
C LEU A 21 -1.78 7.22 2.57
N SER A 22 -0.91 8.15 2.16
CA SER A 22 0.53 7.94 2.02
C SER A 22 0.88 6.68 1.18
N PRO A 23 0.38 6.55 -0.07
CA PRO A 23 0.60 5.36 -0.87
C PRO A 23 2.08 5.17 -1.23
N ALA A 24 2.60 3.98 -0.93
CA ALA A 24 3.90 3.51 -1.40
C ALA A 24 3.80 2.96 -2.84
N GLY A 25 4.94 2.92 -3.53
CA GLY A 25 5.04 2.36 -4.89
C GLY A 25 6.18 2.94 -5.73
N PHE A 26 6.63 4.15 -5.42
CA PHE A 26 7.91 4.68 -5.91
C PHE A 26 8.80 5.04 -4.72
N HIS A 27 10.04 4.55 -4.70
CA HIS A 27 10.96 4.72 -3.55
C HIS A 27 12.27 5.43 -3.93
N GLY A 28 12.28 6.14 -5.06
CA GLY A 28 13.48 6.82 -5.58
C GLY A 28 14.05 7.89 -4.63
N ASP A 29 13.18 8.65 -3.95
CA ASP A 29 13.56 9.72 -3.01
C ASP A 29 13.63 9.23 -1.53
N SER A 30 13.92 7.95 -1.30
CA SER A 30 13.99 7.43 0.07
C SER A 30 15.26 7.91 0.78
N ASN A 31 15.28 7.83 2.11
CA ASN A 31 16.46 8.18 2.88
C ASN A 31 17.65 7.20 2.65
N LEU A 32 18.84 7.59 3.14
CA LEU A 32 20.07 6.81 3.01
C LEU A 32 19.98 5.43 3.67
N VAL A 33 19.32 5.33 4.83
CA VAL A 33 19.15 4.06 5.55
C VAL A 33 18.41 3.05 4.69
N PHE A 34 17.33 3.46 4.02
CA PHE A 34 16.62 2.60 3.07
C PHE A 34 17.48 2.20 1.87
N THR A 35 18.38 3.05 1.39
CA THR A 35 19.35 2.69 0.35
C THR A 35 20.36 1.65 0.84
N VAL A 36 20.84 1.76 2.08
CA VAL A 36 21.73 0.74 2.68
C VAL A 36 20.99 -0.59 2.82
N LEU A 37 19.77 -0.57 3.37
CA LEU A 37 18.93 -1.77 3.52
C LEU A 37 18.61 -2.42 2.18
N GLU A 38 18.31 -1.64 1.16
CA GLU A 38 18.09 -2.12 -0.20
C GLU A 38 19.30 -2.92 -0.71
N ASN A 39 20.50 -2.33 -0.66
CA ASN A 39 21.73 -3.00 -1.09
C ASN A 39 21.98 -4.28 -0.29
N LEU A 40 21.78 -4.23 1.04
CA LEU A 40 21.97 -5.37 1.93
C LEU A 40 20.99 -6.51 1.60
N PHE A 41 19.70 -6.22 1.45
CA PHE A 41 18.69 -7.22 1.15
C PHE A 41 18.91 -7.85 -0.21
N LEU A 42 19.22 -7.05 -1.25
CA LEU A 42 19.49 -7.60 -2.58
C LEU A 42 20.74 -8.50 -2.58
N LEU A 43 21.82 -8.06 -1.94
CA LEU A 43 23.07 -8.83 -1.84
C LEU A 43 22.87 -10.15 -1.10
N LEU A 44 22.19 -10.11 0.05
CA LEU A 44 22.00 -11.29 0.90
C LEU A 44 20.79 -12.15 0.51
N SER A 45 19.95 -11.69 -0.43
CA SER A 45 18.73 -12.37 -0.86
C SER A 45 18.91 -13.86 -1.18
N PRO A 46 19.98 -14.31 -1.88
CA PRO A 46 20.12 -15.71 -2.23
C PRO A 46 20.36 -16.60 -1.00
N ILE A 47 20.86 -16.05 0.10
CA ILE A 47 21.11 -16.80 1.34
C ILE A 47 19.91 -16.66 2.28
N LEU A 48 19.41 -15.43 2.46
CA LEU A 48 18.30 -15.13 3.37
C LEU A 48 17.02 -15.83 2.94
N SER A 49 16.75 -15.95 1.63
CA SER A 49 15.54 -16.59 1.12
C SER A 49 15.43 -18.08 1.46
N LEU A 50 16.56 -18.77 1.68
CA LEU A 50 16.57 -20.17 2.11
C LEU A 50 16.33 -20.34 3.61
N LEU A 51 16.74 -19.35 4.41
CA LEU A 51 16.82 -19.49 5.87
C LEU A 51 15.72 -18.73 6.62
N ILE A 52 15.28 -17.60 6.07
CA ILE A 52 14.42 -16.62 6.75
C ILE A 52 13.21 -16.32 5.86
N PRO A 53 12.08 -17.01 6.03
CA PRO A 53 10.87 -16.71 5.24
C PRO A 53 10.24 -15.36 5.62
N ALA A 54 10.42 -14.95 6.88
CA ALA A 54 9.86 -13.71 7.41
C ALA A 54 10.66 -13.21 8.62
N PHE A 55 10.63 -11.89 8.82
CA PHE A 55 11.09 -11.23 10.03
C PHE A 55 9.95 -11.16 11.03
N TYR A 56 10.05 -11.95 12.10
CA TYR A 56 9.11 -11.96 13.20
C TYR A 56 9.81 -12.44 14.48
N ILE A 57 9.24 -12.14 15.64
CA ILE A 57 9.72 -12.67 16.91
C ILE A 57 9.06 -14.04 17.12
N PRO A 58 9.79 -15.16 17.13
CA PRO A 58 9.16 -16.48 17.05
C PRO A 58 8.54 -16.93 18.37
N THR A 59 9.14 -16.61 19.51
CA THR A 59 8.68 -17.12 20.80
C THR A 59 7.77 -16.13 21.52
N ARG A 60 6.73 -16.67 22.17
CA ARG A 60 5.83 -15.90 23.03
C ARG A 60 6.58 -15.16 24.15
N PHE A 61 7.64 -15.76 24.69
CA PHE A 61 8.48 -15.15 25.72
C PHE A 61 9.16 -13.87 25.22
N PHE A 62 9.84 -13.92 24.06
CA PHE A 62 10.49 -12.73 23.52
C PHE A 62 9.48 -11.65 23.10
N ARG A 63 8.32 -12.05 22.56
CA ARG A 63 7.24 -11.09 22.28
C ARG A 63 6.72 -10.43 23.56
N MET A 64 6.57 -11.20 24.64
CA MET A 64 6.17 -10.68 25.96
C MET A 64 7.22 -9.71 26.51
N LEU A 65 8.51 -10.02 26.37
CA LEU A 65 9.61 -9.14 26.79
C LEU A 65 9.59 -7.83 26.02
N LEU A 66 9.47 -7.88 24.68
CA LEU A 66 9.38 -6.66 23.86
C LEU A 66 8.13 -5.85 24.19
N ASN A 67 6.98 -6.50 24.34
CA ASN A 67 5.73 -5.86 24.73
C ASN A 67 5.82 -5.20 26.11
N LYS A 68 6.51 -5.82 27.06
CA LYS A 68 6.82 -5.20 28.36
C LYS A 68 7.73 -3.99 28.19
N LEU A 69 8.81 -4.12 27.43
CA LEU A 69 9.76 -3.04 27.17
C LEU A 69 9.08 -1.83 26.51
N ALA A 70 8.21 -2.06 25.53
CA ALA A 70 7.42 -1.01 24.88
C ALA A 70 6.55 -0.25 25.88
N ARG A 71 5.87 -0.95 26.80
CA ARG A 71 5.12 -0.31 27.90
C ARG A 71 6.01 0.46 28.86
N ASP A 72 7.19 -0.08 29.18
CA ASP A 72 8.12 0.59 30.07
C ASP A 72 8.64 1.90 29.42
N PHE A 73 8.94 1.92 28.12
CA PHE A 73 9.30 3.15 27.39
C PHE A 73 8.22 4.22 27.43
N HIS A 74 6.95 3.82 27.43
CA HIS A 74 5.83 4.73 27.63
C HIS A 74 5.79 5.34 29.04
N ASN A 75 6.10 4.53 30.05
CA ASN A 75 6.05 4.94 31.44
C ASN A 75 7.30 5.73 31.89
N TYR A 76 8.39 5.70 31.12
CA TYR A 76 9.64 6.44 31.39
C TYR A 76 9.94 7.46 30.29
N PRO A 77 9.43 8.71 30.39
CA PRO A 77 9.49 9.69 29.31
C PRO A 77 10.89 10.00 28.77
N ALA A 78 11.92 10.03 29.62
CA ALA A 78 13.29 10.30 29.19
C ALA A 78 13.85 9.18 28.29
N VAL A 79 13.63 7.92 28.69
CA VAL A 79 14.06 6.74 27.90
C VAL A 79 13.22 6.61 26.63
N GLY A 80 11.91 6.83 26.74
CA GLY A 80 11.01 6.88 25.58
C GLY A 80 11.45 7.94 24.57
N GLY A 81 11.84 9.13 25.03
CA GLY A 81 12.36 10.20 24.15
C GLY A 81 13.64 9.83 23.41
N LEU A 82 14.56 9.11 24.06
CA LEU A 82 15.76 8.59 23.42
C LEU A 82 15.42 7.55 22.35
N VAL A 83 14.60 6.55 22.68
CA VAL A 83 14.17 5.50 21.74
C VAL A 83 13.44 6.10 20.54
N GLN A 84 12.54 7.06 20.79
CA GLN A 84 11.84 7.82 19.77
C GLN A 84 12.82 8.52 18.81
N THR A 85 13.86 9.17 19.36
CA THR A 85 14.89 9.85 18.56
C THR A 85 15.65 8.87 17.69
N LEU A 86 16.12 7.76 18.27
CA LEU A 86 16.85 6.71 17.53
C LEU A 86 16.01 6.12 16.40
N MET A 87 14.76 5.75 16.69
CA MET A 87 13.84 5.22 15.68
C MET A 87 13.55 6.23 14.58
N SER A 88 13.30 7.50 14.94
CA SER A 88 13.10 8.59 13.97
C SER A 88 14.29 8.71 13.02
N TYR A 89 15.54 8.66 13.51
CA TYR A 89 16.74 8.72 12.67
C TYR A 89 16.82 7.56 11.66
N VAL A 90 16.48 6.33 12.07
CA VAL A 90 16.46 5.16 11.16
C VAL A 90 15.51 5.38 9.99
N VAL A 91 14.36 6.03 10.22
CA VAL A 91 13.39 6.36 9.18
C VAL A 91 13.58 7.77 8.59
N GLY A 92 14.76 8.36 8.74
CA GLY A 92 15.12 9.62 8.06
C GLY A 92 14.60 10.89 8.74
N GLY A 93 14.42 10.85 10.06
CA GLY A 93 13.92 11.95 10.88
C GLY A 93 12.40 12.10 10.84
N ASP A 94 11.67 11.02 10.57
CA ASP A 94 10.20 11.04 10.56
C ASP A 94 9.67 11.38 11.96
N SER A 95 8.75 12.35 12.04
CA SER A 95 8.27 12.87 13.33
C SER A 95 7.07 12.11 13.92
N SER A 96 6.74 10.92 13.40
CA SER A 96 5.69 10.07 13.97
C SER A 96 5.99 9.64 15.40
N ASN A 97 4.97 9.30 16.19
CA ASN A 97 5.16 8.71 17.51
C ASN A 97 5.50 7.20 17.41
N TRP A 98 6.74 6.89 17.08
CA TRP A 98 7.25 5.51 16.89
C TRP A 98 7.17 4.68 18.17
N VAL A 99 7.45 5.28 19.33
CA VAL A 99 7.28 4.58 20.63
C VAL A 99 5.82 4.24 20.87
N GLY A 100 4.91 5.19 20.57
CA GLY A 100 3.46 4.99 20.59
C GLY A 100 2.97 3.80 19.80
N VAL A 101 3.54 3.58 18.61
CA VAL A 101 3.17 2.45 17.76
C VAL A 101 3.51 1.12 18.40
N LEU A 102 4.68 1.01 19.06
CA LEU A 102 5.09 -0.21 19.76
C LEU A 102 4.17 -0.55 20.94
N GLY A 103 3.45 0.45 21.48
CA GLY A 103 2.48 0.27 22.56
C GLY A 103 1.09 -0.19 22.10
N LEU A 104 0.82 -0.34 20.80
CA LEU A 104 -0.51 -0.70 20.31
C LEU A 104 -0.92 -2.13 20.71
N PRO A 105 -2.23 -2.40 20.86
CA PRO A 105 -2.71 -3.67 21.41
C PRO A 105 -2.25 -4.93 20.65
N HIS A 106 -2.00 -4.84 19.34
CA HIS A 106 -1.54 -5.96 18.53
C HIS A 106 -0.04 -6.24 18.65
N TYR A 107 0.78 -5.31 19.18
CA TYR A 107 2.17 -5.58 19.54
C TYR A 107 2.27 -6.30 20.89
N ASN A 108 1.59 -7.45 21.01
CA ASN A 108 1.51 -8.25 22.22
C ASN A 108 2.15 -9.64 22.03
N MET A 109 2.12 -10.47 23.08
CA MET A 109 2.77 -11.79 23.06
C MET A 109 2.16 -12.80 22.07
N ASN A 110 0.92 -12.58 21.64
CA ASN A 110 0.13 -13.46 20.78
C ASN A 110 0.08 -12.93 19.34
N ASP A 111 -0.19 -11.63 19.15
CA ASP A 111 -0.63 -11.06 17.87
C ASP A 111 0.41 -10.19 17.15
N MET A 112 1.68 -10.22 17.59
CA MET A 112 2.73 -9.38 17.03
C MET A 112 2.93 -9.65 15.53
N PRO A 113 2.92 -8.62 14.68
CA PRO A 113 3.00 -8.80 13.23
C PRO A 113 4.38 -9.27 12.79
N GLY A 114 4.40 -10.01 11.68
CA GLY A 114 5.62 -10.36 10.95
C GLY A 114 5.67 -9.67 9.60
N VAL A 115 6.87 -9.48 9.07
CA VAL A 115 7.11 -8.93 7.72
C VAL A 115 7.75 -10.02 6.88
N SER A 116 7.17 -10.38 5.74
CA SER A 116 7.77 -11.38 4.86
C SER A 116 9.08 -10.86 4.26
N LEU A 117 10.07 -11.75 4.12
CA LEU A 117 11.33 -11.39 3.46
C LEU A 117 11.07 -10.97 2.00
N GLN A 118 10.14 -11.65 1.32
CA GLN A 118 9.73 -11.31 -0.04
C GLN A 118 9.20 -9.87 -0.15
N LEU A 119 8.45 -9.38 0.84
CA LEU A 119 7.98 -7.99 0.84
C LEU A 119 9.16 -7.01 0.96
N ALA A 120 10.11 -7.29 1.85
CA ALA A 120 11.31 -6.45 1.97
C ALA A 120 12.14 -6.43 0.68
N LEU A 121 12.31 -7.59 0.05
CA LEU A 121 12.96 -7.72 -1.26
C LEU A 121 12.19 -6.98 -2.36
N HIS A 122 10.86 -7.06 -2.36
CA HIS A 122 10.04 -6.36 -3.35
C HIS A 122 10.21 -4.83 -3.26
N LEU A 123 10.21 -4.29 -2.04
CA LEU A 123 10.46 -2.87 -1.81
C LEU A 123 11.86 -2.47 -2.28
N ALA A 124 12.87 -3.31 -2.06
CA ALA A 124 14.22 -3.10 -2.57
C ALA A 124 14.27 -3.11 -4.10
N GLN A 125 13.57 -4.04 -4.76
CA GLN A 125 13.46 -4.10 -6.23
C GLN A 125 12.75 -2.88 -6.83
N ILE A 126 11.67 -2.42 -6.20
CA ILE A 126 10.95 -1.19 -6.61
C ILE A 126 11.88 0.01 -6.50
N LYS A 127 12.64 0.12 -5.40
CA LYS A 127 13.62 1.19 -5.22
C LYS A 127 14.72 1.13 -6.29
N ARG A 128 15.35 -0.04 -6.50
CA ARG A 128 16.42 -0.26 -7.48
C ARG A 128 16.01 0.08 -8.90
N SER A 129 14.83 -0.39 -9.30
CA SER A 129 14.32 -0.20 -10.67
C SER A 129 13.76 1.21 -10.89
N GLY A 130 13.39 1.93 -9.83
CA GLY A 130 12.70 3.22 -9.92
C GLY A 130 11.27 3.14 -10.49
N LYS A 131 10.77 1.92 -10.70
CA LYS A 131 9.48 1.57 -11.32
C LYS A 131 8.53 1.00 -10.27
N PHE A 132 7.25 1.28 -10.41
CA PHE A 132 6.23 0.67 -9.57
C PHE A 132 5.80 -0.65 -10.21
N ARG A 133 6.56 -1.71 -10.00
CA ARG A 133 6.40 -3.00 -10.68
C ARG A 133 6.05 -4.14 -9.74
N MET A 134 5.54 -5.24 -10.30
CA MET A 134 5.33 -6.52 -9.60
C MET A 134 6.66 -7.12 -9.11
N TYR A 135 6.60 -8.17 -8.28
CA TYR A 135 7.79 -8.80 -7.72
C TYR A 135 8.62 -9.46 -8.82
N ASP A 136 9.94 -9.28 -8.78
CA ASP A 136 10.87 -9.92 -9.71
C ASP A 136 11.41 -11.21 -9.09
N TYR A 137 11.16 -12.34 -9.73
CA TYR A 137 11.59 -13.65 -9.24
C TYR A 137 13.08 -13.94 -9.50
N GLY A 138 13.81 -13.00 -10.11
CA GLY A 138 15.26 -13.06 -10.27
C GLY A 138 15.74 -13.80 -11.52
N SER A 139 14.83 -14.37 -12.31
CA SER A 139 15.15 -14.89 -13.64
C SER A 139 13.96 -14.74 -14.60
N PRO A 140 14.21 -14.60 -15.92
CA PRO A 140 13.14 -14.57 -16.92
C PRO A 140 12.25 -15.81 -16.90
N SER A 141 12.81 -17.00 -16.67
CA SER A 141 12.03 -18.25 -16.61
C SER A 141 11.08 -18.27 -15.42
N ALA A 142 11.53 -17.84 -14.24
CA ALA A 142 10.68 -17.77 -13.05
C ALA A 142 9.59 -16.71 -13.18
N ASN A 143 9.91 -15.56 -13.80
CA ASN A 143 8.91 -14.55 -14.12
C ASN A 143 7.87 -15.06 -15.14
N ILE A 144 8.27 -15.82 -16.16
CA ILE A 144 7.33 -16.43 -17.12
C ILE A 144 6.39 -17.42 -16.43
N GLU A 145 6.90 -18.22 -15.49
CA GLU A 145 6.07 -19.18 -14.75
C GLU A 145 4.94 -18.49 -13.97
N VAL A 146 5.21 -17.29 -13.42
CA VAL A 146 4.25 -16.56 -12.58
C VAL A 146 3.38 -15.59 -13.39
N TYR A 147 3.95 -14.88 -14.36
CA TYR A 147 3.31 -13.79 -15.08
C TYR A 147 3.03 -14.09 -16.56
N GLY A 148 3.63 -15.12 -17.12
CA GLY A 148 3.63 -15.38 -18.57
C GLY A 148 4.59 -14.48 -19.36
N THR A 149 5.32 -13.57 -18.69
CA THR A 149 6.26 -12.63 -19.30
C THR A 149 7.63 -12.69 -18.62
N PRO A 150 8.74 -12.44 -19.35
CA PRO A 150 10.10 -12.50 -18.78
C PRO A 150 10.39 -11.40 -17.76
N GLU A 151 9.69 -10.26 -17.88
CA GLU A 151 9.80 -9.13 -16.97
C GLU A 151 8.52 -8.98 -16.14
N PRO A 152 8.64 -8.56 -14.87
CA PRO A 152 7.48 -8.26 -14.05
C PRO A 152 6.75 -7.02 -14.57
N LEU A 153 5.42 -7.07 -14.52
CA LEU A 153 4.53 -6.00 -14.95
C LEU A 153 4.83 -4.66 -14.23
N ASP A 154 5.07 -3.59 -14.98
CA ASP A 154 5.17 -2.22 -14.47
C ASP A 154 3.78 -1.60 -14.31
N LEU A 155 3.29 -1.57 -13.07
CA LEU A 155 1.97 -1.05 -12.77
C LEU A 155 1.87 0.46 -13.01
N GLY A 156 2.98 1.19 -12.92
CA GLY A 156 2.99 2.64 -13.18
C GLY A 156 2.62 2.97 -14.62
N GLU A 157 3.05 2.14 -15.57
CA GLU A 157 2.75 2.28 -17.01
C GLU A 157 1.28 1.95 -17.34
N HIS A 158 0.59 1.25 -16.44
CA HIS A 158 -0.81 0.82 -16.62
C HIS A 158 -1.83 1.63 -15.79
N TYR A 159 -1.49 2.82 -15.31
CA TYR A 159 -2.44 3.67 -14.59
C TYR A 159 -3.66 4.07 -15.42
N GLY A 160 -3.56 4.12 -16.75
CA GLY A 160 -4.71 4.36 -17.64
C GLY A 160 -5.82 3.30 -17.54
N LEU A 161 -5.55 2.14 -16.92
CA LEU A 161 -6.57 1.13 -16.66
C LEU A 161 -7.44 1.44 -15.43
N ILE A 162 -7.08 2.44 -14.62
CA ILE A 162 -7.85 2.84 -13.45
C ILE A 162 -9.10 3.59 -13.91
N ASP A 163 -10.26 3.00 -13.65
CA ASP A 163 -11.58 3.45 -14.11
C ASP A 163 -12.47 4.01 -12.98
N VAL A 164 -11.85 4.35 -11.85
CA VAL A 164 -12.51 4.97 -10.68
C VAL A 164 -11.73 6.19 -10.20
N PRO A 165 -12.40 7.16 -9.55
CA PRO A 165 -11.71 8.29 -8.94
C PRO A 165 -10.68 7.87 -7.90
N VAL A 166 -9.55 8.58 -7.85
CA VAL A 166 -8.45 8.33 -6.92
C VAL A 166 -8.08 9.60 -6.15
N ASP A 167 -8.10 9.53 -4.83
CA ASP A 167 -7.66 10.60 -3.94
C ASP A 167 -6.32 10.24 -3.31
N LEU A 168 -5.26 10.96 -3.68
CA LEU A 168 -3.93 10.74 -3.13
C LEU A 168 -3.68 11.72 -1.97
N VAL A 169 -3.31 11.18 -0.81
CA VAL A 169 -2.97 11.98 0.37
C VAL A 169 -1.51 11.78 0.74
N ALA A 170 -0.79 12.88 0.96
CA ALA A 170 0.62 12.86 1.35
C ALA A 170 0.88 13.65 2.64
N GLY A 171 1.93 13.25 3.38
CA GLY A 171 2.40 13.97 4.56
C GLY A 171 3.57 14.89 4.24
N LYS A 172 3.52 16.15 4.68
CA LYS A 172 4.64 17.10 4.57
C LYS A 172 5.83 16.71 5.44
N LYS A 173 5.58 16.00 6.55
CA LYS A 173 6.60 15.53 7.48
C LYS A 173 6.92 14.05 7.29
N ASP A 174 6.29 13.38 6.33
CA ASP A 174 6.56 11.99 6.03
C ASP A 174 7.97 11.84 5.45
N LYS A 175 8.82 11.10 6.16
CA LYS A 175 10.20 10.78 5.74
C LYS A 175 10.36 9.33 5.27
N VAL A 176 9.31 8.51 5.38
CA VAL A 176 9.25 7.14 4.88
C VAL A 176 8.80 7.14 3.42
N ILE A 177 7.62 7.70 3.14
CA ILE A 177 7.03 7.91 1.82
C ILE A 177 6.91 9.41 1.59
N ARG A 178 8.00 10.02 1.12
CA ARG A 178 8.04 11.47 0.93
C ARG A 178 6.98 11.93 -0.06
N SER A 179 6.47 13.15 0.15
CA SER A 179 5.43 13.74 -0.72
C SER A 179 5.80 13.75 -2.22
N SER A 180 7.08 13.83 -2.55
CA SER A 180 7.63 13.71 -3.92
C SER A 180 7.30 12.37 -4.58
N MET A 181 7.34 11.27 -3.83
CA MET A 181 7.00 9.93 -4.30
C MET A 181 5.49 9.83 -4.59
N VAL A 182 4.66 10.37 -3.71
CA VAL A 182 3.20 10.42 -3.92
C VAL A 182 2.86 11.34 -5.10
N ARG A 183 3.56 12.46 -5.26
CA ARG A 183 3.43 13.33 -6.44
C ARG A 183 3.76 12.61 -7.75
N LYS A 184 4.69 11.66 -7.73
CA LYS A 184 4.98 10.83 -8.91
C LYS A 184 3.77 9.97 -9.29
N HIS A 185 3.07 9.37 -8.31
CA HIS A 185 1.79 8.69 -8.56
C HIS A 185 0.77 9.65 -9.18
N TYR A 186 0.56 10.82 -8.57
CA TYR A 186 -0.38 11.82 -9.05
C TYR A 186 -0.13 12.21 -10.51
N ARG A 187 1.13 12.53 -10.84
CA ARG A 187 1.52 12.94 -12.19
C ARG A 187 1.20 11.86 -13.23
N LEU A 188 1.66 10.63 -12.99
CA LEU A 188 1.45 9.52 -13.93
C LEU A 188 -0.04 9.19 -14.10
N MET A 189 -0.82 9.22 -13.02
CA MET A 189 -2.27 9.02 -13.09
C MET A 189 -2.94 10.14 -13.90
N LYS A 190 -2.56 11.39 -13.66
CA LYS A 190 -3.11 12.55 -14.36
C LYS A 190 -2.78 12.53 -15.86
N GLU A 191 -1.54 12.19 -16.20
CA GLU A 191 -1.08 12.02 -17.59
C GLU A 191 -1.80 10.86 -18.29
N SER A 192 -2.18 9.82 -17.54
CA SER A 192 -2.94 8.68 -18.05
C SER A 192 -4.46 8.93 -18.12
N GLY A 193 -4.94 10.14 -17.84
CA GLY A 193 -6.36 10.50 -17.90
C GLY A 193 -7.22 10.03 -16.73
N VAL A 194 -6.61 9.56 -15.63
CA VAL A 194 -7.34 9.15 -14.42
C VAL A 194 -7.92 10.39 -13.71
N ASP A 195 -9.15 10.28 -13.22
CA ASP A 195 -9.72 11.26 -12.30
C ASP A 195 -9.01 11.17 -10.94
N VAL A 196 -7.94 11.96 -10.77
CA VAL A 196 -7.06 11.92 -9.62
C VAL A 196 -6.98 13.27 -8.91
N SER A 197 -7.12 13.26 -7.59
CA SER A 197 -6.90 14.40 -6.70
C SER A 197 -5.63 14.21 -5.86
N TYR A 198 -5.08 15.31 -5.35
CA TYR A 198 -3.90 15.30 -4.48
C TYR A 198 -4.07 16.28 -3.33
N ARG A 199 -3.83 15.82 -2.10
CA ARG A 199 -3.88 16.65 -0.89
C ARG A 199 -2.70 16.37 0.03
N GLU A 200 -2.18 17.42 0.67
CA GLU A 200 -1.11 17.30 1.66
C GLU A 200 -1.57 17.74 3.05
N PHE A 201 -1.17 16.98 4.07
CA PHE A 201 -1.36 17.32 5.48
C PHE A 201 0.00 17.54 6.17
N LYS A 202 0.01 18.25 7.30
CA LYS A 202 1.23 18.42 8.14
C LYS A 202 1.55 17.15 8.96
N TYR A 203 1.44 15.99 8.33
CA TYR A 203 1.53 14.66 8.95
C TYR A 203 2.86 14.01 8.65
N ALA A 204 3.34 13.22 9.60
CA ALA A 204 4.39 12.23 9.42
C ALA A 204 3.79 10.87 8.99
N HIS A 205 4.61 9.88 8.67
CA HIS A 205 4.13 8.66 8.02
C HIS A 205 3.01 7.93 8.81
N LEU A 206 3.23 7.69 10.09
CA LEU A 206 2.31 6.93 10.92
C LEU A 206 1.15 7.78 11.46
N ASP A 207 1.19 9.10 11.29
CA ASP A 207 0.06 9.97 11.64
C ASP A 207 -1.19 9.58 10.83
N PHE A 208 -1.02 9.06 9.61
CA PHE A 208 -2.14 8.59 8.78
C PHE A 208 -2.87 7.37 9.36
N THR A 209 -2.23 6.62 10.25
CA THR A 209 -2.80 5.41 10.88
C THR A 209 -3.21 5.66 12.33
N PHE A 210 -2.41 6.42 13.09
CA PHE A 210 -2.55 6.50 14.55
C PHE A 210 -2.89 7.89 15.08
N SER A 211 -2.80 8.94 14.25
CA SER A 211 -3.26 10.25 14.68
C SER A 211 -4.77 10.36 14.52
N HIS A 212 -5.49 10.46 15.64
CA HIS A 212 -6.94 10.64 15.67
C HIS A 212 -7.28 12.12 15.40
N ARG A 213 -6.96 12.58 14.18
CA ARG A 213 -7.17 13.98 13.80
C ARG A 213 -8.41 14.13 12.95
N GLU A 214 -9.34 14.92 13.45
CA GLU A 214 -10.63 15.24 12.82
C GLU A 214 -10.47 15.71 11.38
N GLU A 215 -9.41 16.45 11.05
CA GLU A 215 -9.17 16.98 9.71
C GLU A 215 -9.04 15.88 8.65
N LEU A 216 -8.28 14.80 8.94
CA LEU A 216 -8.11 13.69 8.02
C LEU A 216 -9.41 12.89 7.89
N LEU A 217 -10.10 12.66 9.01
CA LEU A 217 -11.39 11.95 9.02
C LEU A 217 -12.43 12.72 8.19
N ALA A 218 -12.57 14.02 8.43
CA ALA A 218 -13.47 14.89 7.69
C ALA A 218 -13.16 14.87 6.19
N TYR A 219 -11.87 14.90 5.82
CA TYR A 219 -11.47 14.76 4.42
C TYR A 219 -11.88 13.41 3.84
N VAL A 220 -11.53 12.30 4.47
CA VAL A 220 -11.88 10.95 3.99
C VAL A 220 -13.40 10.81 3.85
N MET A 221 -14.17 11.25 4.84
CA MET A 221 -15.64 11.23 4.79
C MET A 221 -16.18 12.09 3.64
N SER A 222 -15.63 13.29 3.43
CA SER A 222 -16.04 14.14 2.30
C SER A 222 -15.83 13.45 0.95
N GLN A 223 -14.71 12.73 0.76
CA GLN A 223 -14.44 12.01 -0.48
C GLN A 223 -15.33 10.76 -0.62
N LEU A 224 -15.64 10.06 0.48
CA LEU A 224 -16.56 8.92 0.45
C LEU A 224 -17.98 9.35 0.03
N LEU A 225 -18.45 10.51 0.51
CA LEU A 225 -19.78 11.03 0.18
C LEU A 225 -19.94 11.46 -1.28
N LEU A 226 -18.85 11.63 -2.03
CA LEU A 226 -18.89 11.85 -3.48
C LEU A 226 -19.30 10.59 -4.26
N VAL A 227 -19.49 9.43 -3.62
CA VAL A 227 -20.09 8.26 -4.30
C VAL A 227 -21.61 8.47 -4.32
N GLY A 228 -22.13 9.01 -5.42
CA GLY A 228 -23.58 9.09 -5.63
C GLY A 228 -24.23 7.69 -5.69
N PRO A 229 -25.54 7.56 -5.38
CA PRO A 229 -26.24 6.29 -5.49
C PRO A 229 -26.16 5.77 -6.93
N ARG A 230 -25.76 4.51 -7.06
CA ARG A 230 -25.64 3.80 -8.34
C ARG A 230 -26.97 3.93 -9.08
N LYS A 231 -27.02 4.67 -10.20
CA LYS A 231 -28.18 4.65 -11.08
C LYS A 231 -28.39 3.19 -11.48
N LYS A 232 -29.47 2.56 -10.98
CA LYS A 232 -29.93 1.28 -11.51
C LYS A 232 -30.11 1.50 -13.01
N LYS A 233 -29.49 0.64 -13.83
CA LYS A 233 -29.88 0.52 -15.23
C LYS A 233 -31.33 0.04 -15.24
N SER A 234 -32.29 0.96 -15.23
CA SER A 234 -33.64 0.71 -15.71
C SER A 234 -33.61 0.80 -17.24
N ASP A 235 -34.34 -0.11 -17.87
CA ASP A 235 -34.75 -0.12 -19.28
C ASP A 235 -34.05 -1.14 -20.20
N GLU A 236 -34.09 -2.41 -19.84
CA GLU A 236 -34.46 -3.43 -20.84
C GLU A 236 -35.98 -3.40 -20.97
N LYS A 237 -36.48 -2.60 -21.91
CA LYS A 237 -37.88 -2.64 -22.35
C LYS A 237 -38.13 -3.99 -23.04
N HIS A 238 -38.73 -4.93 -22.31
CA HIS A 238 -39.43 -6.06 -22.90
C HIS A 238 -40.60 -5.52 -23.75
N LEU A 239 -40.56 -5.75 -25.07
CA LEU A 239 -41.71 -5.54 -25.96
C LEU A 239 -42.84 -6.55 -25.62
N PRO A 240 -44.12 -6.15 -25.68
CA PRO A 240 -45.23 -7.05 -25.45
C PRO A 240 -45.49 -7.94 -26.68
N GLY A 241 -45.82 -9.20 -26.39
CA GLY A 241 -45.86 -10.33 -27.31
C GLY A 241 -46.75 -10.21 -28.55
N GLN A 242 -46.27 -10.83 -29.63
CA GLN A 242 -47.01 -11.11 -30.83
C GLN A 242 -47.62 -12.52 -30.72
N LYS A 243 -48.95 -12.59 -30.62
CA LYS A 243 -49.71 -13.83 -30.80
C LYS A 243 -49.53 -14.28 -32.25
N SER A 244 -49.14 -15.54 -32.48
CA SER A 244 -49.36 -16.21 -33.76
C SER A 244 -50.05 -17.55 -33.55
N MET A 245 -50.98 -17.80 -34.46
CA MET A 245 -52.08 -18.74 -34.39
C MET A 245 -51.66 -20.18 -34.67
N LYS A 246 -52.44 -21.10 -34.09
CA LYS A 246 -52.47 -22.54 -34.37
C LYS A 246 -52.68 -22.80 -35.88
N VAL A 247 -51.86 -23.67 -36.46
CA VAL A 247 -52.19 -24.36 -37.72
C VAL A 247 -52.66 -25.77 -37.37
N LYS A 248 -53.94 -26.05 -37.69
CA LYS A 248 -54.54 -27.39 -37.65
C LYS A 248 -54.07 -28.19 -38.87
N ARG A 249 -53.77 -29.47 -38.66
CA ARG A 249 -53.67 -30.50 -39.71
C ARG A 249 -55.03 -30.72 -40.38
N LYS A 250 -55.10 -30.55 -41.69
CA LYS A 250 -55.54 -31.54 -42.70
C LYS A 250 -55.34 -30.95 -44.09
#